data_AF-A0A956HAN6-F1
#
_entry.id   AF-A0A956HAN6-F1
#
_cell.length_a   1.000
_cell.length_b   1.000
_cell.length_c   1.000
_cell.angle_alpha   90.00
_cell.angle_beta   90.00
_cell.angle_gamma   90.00
#
_symmetry.space_group_name_H-M   'P 1'
#
loop_
_entity.id
_entity.type
_entity.pdbx_description
1 polymer ?
#
loop_
_entity_poly.entity_id
_entity_poly.type
_entity_poly.pdbx_seq_one_letter_code
_entity_poly.pdbx_strand_id
1 'polypeptide(L)'
;PDGVQFCDRLDAPNTSPDWLGPGWYRIDGWANFVAFSPGPDYSCGTSAGGWVNGLVPSVEDGPTPVEMCFAFGGDDCAWSVEATFINCYLDPHILWLPEVPDCDLGYCTIQIIPD
;
A
#
# COMPACT_ATOMS: atom_id res chain seq x y z
N PRO A 1 19.07 -10.71 -2.59
CA PRO A 1 19.07 -11.30 -1.23
C PRO A 1 17.73 -11.98 -1.01
N ASP A 2 17.71 -13.28 -1.26
CA ASP A 2 16.52 -14.11 -1.19
C ASP A 2 16.08 -14.30 0.27
N GLY A 3 14.78 -14.15 0.55
CA GLY A 3 14.14 -14.97 1.60
C GLY A 3 13.53 -14.32 2.84
N VAL A 4 13.34 -13.00 2.89
CA VAL A 4 12.39 -12.44 3.89
C VAL A 4 11.22 -11.85 3.12
N GLN A 5 10.15 -12.62 3.06
CA GLN A 5 8.85 -12.14 2.64
C GLN A 5 8.25 -11.44 3.86
N PHE A 6 8.03 -10.14 3.78
CA PHE A 6 7.35 -9.35 4.78
C PHE A 6 5.83 -9.36 4.56
N CYS A 7 5.11 -8.86 5.55
CA CYS A 7 3.67 -9.00 5.67
C CYS A 7 3.10 -7.84 6.49
N ASP A 8 2.11 -7.13 5.96
CA ASP A 8 1.47 -6.00 6.67
C ASP A 8 0.32 -6.48 7.57
N ARG A 9 0.64 -7.47 8.41
CA ARG A 9 -0.23 -7.96 9.48
C ARG A 9 0.50 -7.91 10.81
N LEU A 10 -0.18 -7.45 11.85
CA LEU A 10 0.41 -7.32 13.19
C LEU A 10 0.60 -8.67 13.89
N ASP A 11 -0.12 -9.70 13.45
CA ASP A 11 -0.06 -11.04 14.02
C ASP A 11 0.99 -11.95 13.35
N ALA A 12 1.74 -11.43 12.37
CA ALA A 12 2.70 -12.19 11.60
C ALA A 12 4.11 -12.22 12.25
N PRO A 13 4.85 -13.33 12.14
CA PRO A 13 6.23 -13.41 12.63
C PRO A 13 7.22 -12.58 11.79
N ASN A 14 6.81 -12.21 10.57
CA ASN A 14 7.55 -11.51 9.54
C ASN A 14 6.88 -10.16 9.21
N THR A 15 6.26 -9.51 10.19
CA THR A 15 5.66 -8.19 10.01
C THR A 15 6.66 -7.21 9.39
N SER A 16 6.22 -6.45 8.38
CA SER A 16 7.05 -5.41 7.77
C SER A 16 7.49 -4.41 8.84
N PRO A 17 8.77 -3.99 8.89
CA PRO A 17 9.27 -3.09 9.94
C PRO A 17 8.55 -1.73 10.02
N ASP A 18 7.94 -1.33 8.92
CA ASP A 18 7.21 -0.08 8.73
C ASP A 18 5.70 -0.25 8.98
N TRP A 19 5.17 -1.47 9.07
CA TRP A 19 3.76 -1.73 9.40
C TRP A 19 3.48 -1.49 10.89
N LEU A 20 2.67 -0.49 11.19
CA LEU A 20 2.26 -0.11 12.55
C LEU A 20 0.82 -0.52 12.88
N GLY A 21 0.16 -1.24 11.99
CA GLY A 21 -1.24 -1.64 12.10
C GLY A 21 -2.21 -0.75 11.32
N PRO A 22 -3.51 -1.07 11.34
CA PRO A 22 -4.51 -0.27 10.64
C PRO A 22 -4.51 1.18 11.15
N GLY A 23 -4.40 2.14 10.24
CA GLY A 23 -4.20 3.53 10.65
C GLY A 23 -3.92 4.50 9.52
N TRP A 24 -3.66 5.74 9.90
CA TRP A 24 -3.28 6.81 8.98
C TRP A 24 -1.76 6.84 8.80
N TYR A 25 -1.34 6.86 7.54
CA TYR A 25 0.05 6.85 7.10
C TYR A 25 0.32 8.05 6.21
N ARG A 26 1.51 8.64 6.37
CA ARG A 26 2.05 9.63 5.44
C ARG A 26 2.83 8.92 4.36
N ILE A 27 2.61 9.31 3.12
CA ILE A 27 3.28 8.75 1.96
C ILE A 27 4.05 9.85 1.25
N ASP A 28 5.36 9.80 1.38
CA ASP A 28 6.30 10.63 0.63
C ASP A 28 6.69 9.92 -0.69
N GLY A 29 6.98 10.71 -1.72
CA GLY A 29 7.43 10.17 -3.01
C GLY A 29 6.30 9.44 -3.73
N TRP A 30 5.10 10.01 -3.74
CA TRP A 30 3.89 9.42 -4.33
C TRP A 30 4.09 8.91 -5.74
N ALA A 31 4.92 9.55 -6.56
CA ALA A 31 5.25 9.11 -7.92
C ALA A 31 5.84 7.68 -7.98
N ASN A 32 6.45 7.22 -6.89
CA ASN A 32 6.99 5.87 -6.73
C ASN A 32 6.02 4.93 -5.97
N PHE A 33 5.00 5.48 -5.30
CA PHE A 33 3.94 4.76 -4.60
C PHE A 33 2.76 4.42 -5.52
N VAL A 34 2.40 5.33 -6.42
CA VAL A 34 1.41 5.05 -7.46
C VAL A 34 2.08 4.32 -8.58
N ALA A 35 2.09 3.00 -8.43
CA ALA A 35 1.96 2.20 -9.61
C ALA A 35 0.53 2.43 -10.13
N PHE A 36 0.33 3.21 -11.21
CA PHE A 36 -0.95 3.29 -11.93
C PHE A 36 -1.26 1.99 -12.70
N SER A 37 -0.47 0.96 -12.41
CA SER A 37 -0.46 -0.35 -13.01
C SER A 37 0.07 -1.33 -11.97
N PRO A 38 -0.30 -2.61 -12.05
CA PRO A 38 0.32 -3.68 -11.28
C PRO A 38 1.84 -3.55 -11.22
N GLY A 39 2.40 -3.57 -10.02
CA GLY A 39 3.83 -3.77 -9.82
C GLY A 39 4.23 -5.20 -10.22
N PRO A 40 5.53 -5.49 -10.40
CA PRO A 40 5.97 -6.88 -10.53
C PRO A 40 5.71 -7.66 -9.24
N ASP A 41 5.48 -8.96 -9.37
CA ASP A 41 5.53 -9.91 -8.26
C ASP A 41 6.86 -9.74 -7.48
N TYR A 42 6.83 -10.04 -6.18
CA TYR A 42 7.99 -9.92 -5.27
C TYR A 42 8.53 -8.50 -5.13
N SER A 43 7.64 -7.51 -5.02
CA SER A 43 7.95 -6.10 -4.82
C SER A 43 7.82 -5.70 -3.35
N CYS A 44 8.52 -4.62 -2.95
CA CYS A 44 8.38 -4.01 -1.62
C CYS A 44 8.64 -4.97 -0.44
N GLY A 45 9.42 -6.03 -0.67
CA GLY A 45 9.74 -7.04 0.34
C GLY A 45 8.61 -8.03 0.61
N THR A 46 7.50 -7.98 -0.12
CA THR A 46 6.36 -8.90 -0.04
C THR A 46 6.20 -9.68 -1.35
N SER A 47 5.35 -10.71 -1.42
CA SER A 47 5.06 -11.40 -2.69
C SER A 47 4.17 -10.57 -3.61
N ALA A 48 3.25 -9.80 -3.04
CA ALA A 48 2.34 -8.93 -3.79
C ALA A 48 2.28 -7.54 -3.14
N GLY A 49 2.91 -6.57 -3.81
CA GLY A 49 2.89 -5.17 -3.41
C GLY A 49 1.57 -4.48 -3.75
N GLY A 50 1.02 -3.74 -2.78
CA GLY A 50 -0.21 -2.99 -2.93
C GLY A 50 -0.04 -1.76 -3.82
N TRP A 51 -1.02 -1.51 -4.70
CA TRP A 51 -1.11 -0.34 -5.56
C TRP A 51 -2.55 0.20 -5.62
N VAL A 52 -2.71 1.51 -5.82
CA VAL A 52 -4.05 2.11 -5.91
C VAL A 52 -4.65 1.84 -7.29
N ASN A 53 -5.74 1.09 -7.33
CA ASN A 53 -6.46 0.78 -8.55
C ASN A 53 -7.46 1.88 -8.92
N GLY A 54 -7.34 2.39 -10.14
CA GLY A 54 -8.23 3.42 -10.69
C GLY A 54 -7.66 4.83 -10.56
N LEU A 55 -8.57 5.80 -10.41
CA LEU A 55 -8.22 7.22 -10.41
C LEU A 55 -7.82 7.70 -9.02
N VAL A 56 -6.71 8.42 -8.97
CA VAL A 56 -6.28 9.11 -7.76
C VAL A 56 -7.19 10.32 -7.52
N PRO A 57 -7.75 10.49 -6.31
CA PRO A 57 -8.56 11.66 -5.96
C PRO A 57 -7.80 12.98 -6.17
N SER A 58 -8.53 14.02 -6.54
CA SER A 58 -8.02 15.39 -6.56
C SER A 58 -8.00 15.99 -5.16
N VAL A 59 -7.35 17.15 -5.02
CA VAL A 59 -7.31 17.90 -3.74
C VAL A 59 -8.71 18.31 -3.29
N GLU A 60 -9.62 18.60 -4.22
CA GLU A 60 -10.98 19.07 -3.93
C GLU A 60 -11.89 17.95 -3.41
N ASP A 61 -11.56 16.68 -3.71
CA ASP A 61 -12.35 15.53 -3.29
C ASP A 61 -12.20 15.24 -1.78
N GLY A 62 -11.11 15.70 -1.16
CA GLY A 62 -10.82 15.44 0.25
C GLY A 62 -10.61 13.94 0.54
N PRO A 63 -10.91 13.46 1.76
CA PRO A 63 -10.80 12.05 2.10
C PRO A 63 -11.74 11.20 1.27
N THR A 64 -11.16 10.37 0.40
CA THR A 64 -11.90 9.62 -0.63
C THR A 64 -11.56 8.13 -0.54
N PRO A 65 -12.55 7.23 -0.53
CA PRO A 65 -12.31 5.79 -0.63
C PRO A 65 -11.57 5.44 -1.92
N VAL A 66 -10.56 4.60 -1.81
CA VAL A 66 -9.80 4.06 -2.95
C VAL A 66 -9.66 2.54 -2.81
N GLU A 67 -9.64 1.83 -3.93
CA GLU A 67 -9.31 0.41 -3.93
C GLU A 67 -7.80 0.23 -3.96
N MET A 68 -7.23 -0.42 -2.95
CA MET A 68 -5.87 -0.91 -2.99
C MET A 68 -5.88 -2.35 -3.49
N CYS A 69 -5.24 -2.60 -4.63
CA CYS A 69 -5.11 -3.91 -5.24
C CYS A 69 -3.73 -4.50 -4.97
N PHE A 70 -3.66 -5.83 -4.91
CA PHE A 70 -2.41 -6.59 -4.80
C PHE A 70 -2.32 -7.55 -5.98
N ALA A 71 -1.37 -7.29 -6.87
CA ALA A 71 -1.17 -8.07 -8.07
C ALA A 71 -0.30 -9.30 -7.78
N PHE A 72 -0.68 -10.45 -8.33
CA PHE A 72 0.11 -11.68 -8.22
C PHE A 72 -0.25 -12.68 -9.31
N GLY A 73 0.74 -13.40 -9.84
CA GLY A 73 0.47 -14.53 -10.73
C GLY A 73 -0.23 -14.16 -12.05
N GLY A 74 -0.08 -12.91 -12.50
CA GLY A 74 -0.70 -12.38 -13.71
C GLY A 74 -2.14 -11.90 -13.55
N ASP A 75 -2.69 -11.91 -12.33
CA ASP A 75 -3.89 -11.15 -11.98
C ASP A 75 -3.46 -9.80 -11.38
N ASP A 76 -3.90 -8.73 -12.02
CA ASP A 76 -3.60 -7.35 -11.69
C ASP A 76 -4.21 -6.92 -10.34
N CYS A 77 -5.22 -7.64 -9.85
CA CYS A 77 -5.89 -7.38 -8.58
C CYS A 77 -6.40 -8.69 -7.95
N ALA A 78 -5.48 -9.64 -7.71
CA ALA A 78 -5.79 -10.93 -7.08
C ALA A 78 -6.43 -10.77 -5.69
N TRP A 79 -6.04 -9.73 -4.95
CA TRP A 79 -6.68 -9.29 -3.70
C TRP A 79 -6.90 -7.78 -3.73
N SER A 80 -7.90 -7.31 -2.97
CA SER A 80 -8.08 -5.90 -2.72
C SER A 80 -8.63 -5.59 -1.33
N VAL A 81 -8.42 -4.34 -0.92
CA VAL A 81 -9.01 -3.72 0.27
C VAL A 81 -9.48 -2.31 -0.07
N GLU A 82 -10.46 -1.81 0.67
CA GLU A 82 -10.85 -0.41 0.63
C GLU A 82 -9.99 0.39 1.62
N ALA A 83 -9.29 1.40 1.10
CA ALA A 83 -8.49 2.36 1.86
C ALA A 83 -9.11 3.77 1.73
N THR A 84 -8.62 4.74 2.50
CA THR A 84 -9.01 6.16 2.32
C THR A 84 -7.81 7.00 1.94
N PHE A 85 -7.88 7.72 0.81
CA PHE A 85 -6.82 8.58 0.32
C PHE A 85 -7.14 10.05 0.51
N ILE A 86 -6.14 10.85 0.89
CA ILE A 86 -6.21 12.30 0.96
C ILE A 86 -5.09 12.89 0.09
N ASN A 87 -5.48 13.58 -0.98
CA ASN A 87 -4.55 14.31 -1.83
C ASN A 87 -4.18 15.65 -1.17
N CYS A 88 -2.92 15.79 -0.76
CA CYS A 88 -2.41 17.00 -0.12
C CYS A 88 -1.78 18.02 -1.10
N TYR A 89 -2.01 17.88 -2.42
CA TYR A 89 -1.43 18.66 -3.53
C TYR A 89 0.07 18.43 -3.74
N LEU A 90 0.86 18.60 -2.69
CA LEU A 90 2.26 18.23 -2.61
C LEU A 90 2.42 17.10 -1.59
N ASP A 91 3.46 16.29 -1.77
CA ASP A 91 3.84 15.28 -0.79
C ASP A 91 4.06 15.92 0.61
N PRO A 92 3.77 15.18 1.69
CA PRO A 92 3.23 13.82 1.70
C PRO A 92 1.73 13.79 1.42
N HIS A 93 1.25 12.72 0.77
CA HIS A 93 -0.17 12.36 0.79
C HIS A 93 -0.50 11.50 2.01
N ILE A 94 -1.79 11.35 2.33
CA ILE A 94 -2.22 10.59 3.51
C ILE A 94 -3.12 9.43 3.09
N LEU A 95 -2.85 8.24 3.63
CA LEU A 95 -3.66 7.05 3.45
C LEU A 95 -4.12 6.49 4.78
N TRP A 96 -5.41 6.17 4.90
CA TRP A 96 -5.87 5.22 5.91
C TRP A 96 -5.79 3.83 5.31
N LEU A 97 -4.99 2.95 5.92
CA LEU A 97 -4.76 1.59 5.45
C LEU A 97 -5.37 0.59 6.44
N PRO A 98 -6.22 -0.36 5.98
CA PRO A 98 -6.63 -1.50 6.78
C PRO A 98 -5.52 -2.56 6.87
N GLU A 99 -5.73 -3.58 7.68
CA GLU A 99 -4.86 -4.77 7.66
C GLU A 99 -5.07 -5.55 6.36
N VAL A 100 -3.99 -6.11 5.81
CA VAL A 100 -4.08 -6.89 4.57
C VAL A 100 -4.77 -8.25 4.80
N PRO A 101 -5.48 -8.79 3.78
CA PRO A 101 -6.23 -10.03 3.93
C PRO A 101 -5.34 -11.28 4.05
N ASP A 102 -4.16 -11.27 3.44
CA ASP A 102 -3.22 -12.39 3.43
C ASP A 102 -1.78 -11.90 3.74
N CYS A 103 -0.96 -12.78 4.30
CA CYS A 103 0.40 -12.44 4.71
C CYS A 103 1.40 -12.37 3.55
N ASP A 104 0.99 -12.84 2.36
CA ASP A 104 1.74 -12.65 1.13
C ASP A 104 1.63 -11.22 0.56
N LEU A 105 0.94 -10.31 1.26
CA LEU A 105 0.59 -8.96 0.83
C LEU A 105 1.26 -7.90 1.70
N GLY A 106 1.54 -6.74 1.09
CA GLY A 106 2.06 -5.57 1.81
C GLY A 106 1.93 -4.30 0.99
N TYR A 107 1.80 -3.15 1.63
CA TYR A 107 1.71 -1.85 0.98
C TYR A 107 3.09 -1.36 0.56
N CYS A 108 3.21 -0.90 -0.68
CA CYS A 108 4.46 -0.38 -1.22
C CYS A 108 4.78 1.05 -0.75
N THR A 109 4.71 1.33 0.56
CA THR A 109 5.01 2.66 1.11
C THR A 109 6.52 2.79 1.35
N ILE A 110 7.15 3.84 0.83
CA ILE A 110 8.63 3.87 0.72
C ILE A 110 9.30 4.49 1.93
N GLN A 111 8.58 5.19 2.80
CA GLN A 111 9.08 5.72 4.05
C GLN A 111 7.88 5.98 4.97
N ILE A 112 7.73 5.18 6.02
CA ILE A 112 6.78 5.49 7.09
C ILE A 112 7.52 6.34 8.11
N ILE A 113 7.25 7.65 8.14
CA ILE A 113 7.56 8.50 9.28
C ILE A 113 6.32 8.48 10.17
N PRO A 114 6.33 7.76 11.32
CA PRO A 114 5.24 7.86 12.28
C PRO A 114 5.18 9.28 12.85
N ASP A 115 3.97 9.84 12.97
CA ASP A 115 3.70 11.03 13.80
C ASP A 115 3.71 10.68 15.30
#